data_AF-A0A523XYE9-F1
#
_entry.id   AF-A0A523XYE9-F1
#
_cell.length_a   1.000
_cell.length_b   1.000
_cell.length_c   1.000
_cell.angle_alpha   90.00
_cell.angle_beta   90.00
_cell.angle_gamma   90.00
#
_symmetry.space_group_name_H-M   'P 1'
#
loop_
_entity.id
_entity.type
_entity.pdbx_description
1 polymer ?
#
loop_
_entity_poly.entity_id
_entity_poly.type
_entity_poly.pdbx_seq_one_letter_code
_entity_poly.pdbx_strand_id
1 'polypeptide(L)'
;MNSEYISLQEAAKCCNYSQEYLSLRARRGKLKAVKFGRNWVAKKEWLEEYLEKIKKNNNNNFEPYQIFAPPENLPIEKLPVLRFGFVVALVFVVLIAGIFYSRESFI
;
A
#
# COMPACT_ATOMS: atom_id res chain seq x y z
N MET A 1 40.56 -13.83 12.05
CA MET A 1 39.89 -12.79 11.24
C MET A 1 39.65 -11.59 12.14
N ASN A 2 40.28 -10.44 11.86
CA ASN A 2 40.01 -9.21 12.61
C ASN A 2 38.65 -8.68 12.15
N SER A 3 37.60 -9.01 12.90
CA SER A 3 36.24 -8.52 12.61
C SER A 3 36.11 -7.08 13.09
N GLU A 4 36.69 -6.15 12.34
CA GLU A 4 36.63 -4.72 12.63
C GLU A 4 35.19 -4.21 12.45
N TYR A 5 34.77 -3.34 13.36
CA TYR A 5 33.49 -2.67 13.26
C TYR A 5 33.63 -1.52 12.28
N ILE A 6 32.82 -1.54 11.23
CA ILE A 6 32.72 -0.47 10.25
C ILE A 6 31.52 0.41 10.56
N SER A 7 31.64 1.70 10.23
CA SER A 7 30.51 2.62 10.30
C SER A 7 29.43 2.22 9.30
N LEU A 8 28.17 2.60 9.56
CA LEU A 8 27.11 2.37 8.58
C LEU A 8 27.32 3.15 7.28
N GLN A 9 28.10 4.24 7.32
CA GLN A 9 28.48 4.99 6.12
C GLN A 9 29.46 4.19 5.25
N GLU A 10 30.44 3.50 5.86
CA GLU A 10 31.34 2.58 5.13
C GLU A 10 30.58 1.35 4.63
N ALA A 11 29.69 0.79 5.45
CA ALA A 11 28.83 -0.31 5.05
C ALA A 11 27.98 0.04 3.82
N ALA A 12 27.49 1.28 3.72
CA ALA A 12 26.76 1.78 2.57
C ALA A 12 27.64 1.91 1.30
N LYS A 13 28.96 2.05 1.42
CA LYS A 13 29.87 1.99 0.26
C LYS A 13 30.06 0.56 -0.24
N CYS A 14 29.88 -0.44 0.61
CA CYS A 14 30.00 -1.85 0.27
C CYS A 14 28.72 -2.45 -0.35
N CYS A 15 27.60 -1.73 -0.36
CA CYS A 15 26.33 -2.26 -0.85
C CYS A 15 25.48 -1.18 -1.55
N ASN A 16 24.44 -1.58 -2.27
CA ASN A 16 23.59 -0.66 -3.02
C ASN A 16 22.48 -0.01 -2.17
N TYR A 17 22.73 0.18 -0.87
CA TYR A 17 21.78 0.76 0.09
C TYR A 17 22.37 2.00 0.77
N SER A 18 21.51 2.98 1.06
CA SER A 18 21.92 4.18 1.78
C SER A 18 22.24 3.89 3.25
N GLN A 19 23.08 4.74 3.84
CA GLN A 19 23.37 4.73 5.27
C GLN A 19 22.09 4.83 6.12
N GLU A 20 21.17 5.72 5.77
CA GLU A 20 19.87 5.88 6.43
C GLU A 20 19.07 4.58 6.45
N TYR A 21 19.05 3.86 5.33
CA TYR A 21 18.37 2.59 5.24
C TYR A 21 19.00 1.56 6.18
N LEU A 22 20.32 1.41 6.14
CA LEU A 22 21.03 0.50 7.05
C LEU A 22 20.80 0.89 8.53
N SER A 23 20.76 2.19 8.84
CA SER A 23 20.49 2.71 10.18
C SER A 23 19.07 2.40 10.66
N LEU A 24 18.08 2.46 9.77
CA LEU A 24 16.72 2.03 10.07
C LEU A 24 16.67 0.52 10.35
N ARG A 25 17.39 -0.29 9.58
CA ARG A 25 17.42 -1.76 9.74
C ARG A 25 18.14 -2.19 11.01
N ALA A 26 19.20 -1.48 11.40
CA ALA A 26 19.89 -1.65 12.67
C ALA A 26 18.95 -1.37 13.85
N ARG A 27 18.25 -0.22 13.85
CA ARG A 27 17.29 0.15 14.91
C ARG A 27 16.12 -0.83 15.03
N ARG A 28 15.67 -1.42 13.91
CA ARG A 28 14.60 -2.43 13.88
C ARG A 28 15.08 -3.84 14.22
N GLY A 29 16.36 -4.03 14.55
CA GLY A 29 16.95 -5.34 14.86
C GLY A 29 16.98 -6.31 13.66
N LYS A 30 16.86 -5.79 12.44
CA LYS A 30 16.85 -6.62 11.22
C LYS A 30 18.26 -6.80 10.64
N LEU A 31 19.13 -5.82 10.86
CA LEU A 31 20.56 -5.88 10.57
C LEU A 31 21.28 -5.96 11.92
N LYS A 32 22.21 -6.92 12.08
CA LYS A 32 23.06 -6.99 13.27
C LYS A 32 23.96 -5.75 13.30
N ALA A 33 23.90 -5.00 14.39
CA ALA A 33 24.66 -3.78 14.59
C ALA A 33 24.81 -3.51 16.09
N VAL A 34 25.86 -2.79 16.46
CA VAL A 34 26.12 -2.34 17.84
C VAL A 34 26.04 -0.83 17.88
N LYS A 35 25.43 -0.27 18.93
CA LYS A 35 25.38 1.17 19.13
C LYS A 35 26.65 1.63 19.84
N PHE A 36 27.46 2.44 19.15
CA PHE A 36 28.66 3.06 19.69
C PHE A 36 28.43 4.58 19.82
N GLY A 37 28.10 5.01 21.05
CA GLY A 37 27.73 6.40 21.33
C GLY A 37 26.49 6.84 20.54
N ARG A 38 26.70 7.80 19.62
CA ARG A 38 25.64 8.33 18.75
C ARG A 38 25.44 7.53 17.46
N ASN A 39 26.43 6.71 17.09
CA ASN A 39 26.46 6.03 15.80
C ASN A 39 26.17 4.53 15.98
N TRP A 40 25.56 3.94 14.97
CA TRP A 40 25.49 2.49 14.84
C TRP A 40 26.68 2.01 14.01
N VAL A 41 27.26 0.88 14.39
CA VAL A 41 28.35 0.21 13.68
C VAL A 41 27.98 -1.23 13.42
N ALA A 42 28.49 -1.80 12.32
CA ALA A 42 28.25 -3.18 11.94
C ALA A 42 29.57 -3.84 11.53
N LYS A 43 29.64 -5.16 11.58
CA LYS A 43 30.74 -5.91 10.97
C LYS A 43 30.43 -6.17 9.51
N LYS A 44 31.46 -6.32 8.67
CA LYS A 44 31.29 -6.68 7.26
C LYS A 44 30.53 -8.01 7.10
N GLU A 45 30.87 -9.01 7.91
CA GLU A 45 30.22 -10.33 7.95
C GLU A 45 28.71 -10.23 8.22
N TRP A 46 28.30 -9.32 9.13
CA TRP A 46 26.89 -9.09 9.44
C TRP A 46 26.13 -8.44 8.30
N LEU A 47 26.80 -7.57 7.54
CA LEU A 47 26.22 -6.96 6.35
C LEU A 47 26.03 -8.01 5.25
N GLU A 48 27.02 -8.86 5.03
CA GLU A 48 26.95 -9.96 4.05
C GLU A 48 25.82 -10.94 4.38
N GLU A 49 25.73 -11.40 5.64
CA GLU A 49 24.63 -12.25 6.12
C GLU A 49 23.26 -11.59 5.91
N TYR A 50 23.17 -10.28 6.14
CA TYR A 50 21.95 -9.52 5.93
C TYR A 50 21.54 -9.46 4.44
N LEU A 51 22.50 -9.22 3.55
CA LEU A 51 22.26 -9.17 2.10
C LEU A 51 21.85 -10.53 1.54
N GLU A 52 22.52 -11.60 1.97
CA GLU A 52 22.15 -12.97 1.60
C GLU A 52 20.74 -13.32 2.07
N LYS A 53 20.39 -12.94 3.30
CA LYS A 53 19.04 -13.14 3.85
C LYS A 53 17.97 -12.43 3.02
N ILE A 54 18.22 -11.19 2.58
CA ILE A 54 17.29 -10.46 1.71
C ILE A 54 17.18 -11.15 0.35
N LYS A 55 18.31 -11.54 -0.26
CA LYS A 55 18.34 -12.21 -1.56
C LYS A 55 17.53 -13.51 -1.52
N LYS A 56 17.70 -14.31 -0.46
CA LYS A 56 16.92 -15.54 -0.24
C LYS A 56 15.43 -15.25 -0.07
N ASN A 57 15.06 -14.18 0.64
CA ASN A 57 13.66 -13.83 0.86
C ASN A 57 12.98 -13.32 -0.43
N ASN A 58 13.69 -12.53 -1.24
CA ASN A 58 13.17 -12.01 -2.51
C ASN A 58 12.91 -13.11 -3.54
N ASN A 59 13.69 -14.20 -3.51
CA ASN A 59 13.52 -15.31 -4.44
C ASN A 59 12.26 -16.15 -4.16
N ASN A 60 11.62 -16.00 -2.99
CA ASN A 60 10.58 -16.93 -2.56
C ASN A 60 9.16 -16.36 -2.48
N ASN A 61 8.92 -15.05 -2.57
CA ASN A 61 7.56 -14.52 -2.32
C ASN A 61 7.24 -13.22 -3.09
N PHE A 62 7.36 -13.23 -4.41
CA PHE A 62 6.48 -12.34 -5.19
C PHE A 62 5.11 -13.01 -5.26
N GLU A 63 4.39 -12.99 -4.13
CA GLU A 63 2.93 -13.12 -4.21
C GLU A 63 2.46 -11.84 -4.89
N PRO A 64 1.89 -11.91 -6.11
CA PRO A 64 1.35 -10.73 -6.76
C PRO A 64 0.41 -10.06 -5.75
N TYR A 65 0.57 -8.75 -5.53
CA TYR A 65 -0.26 -7.98 -4.62
C TYR A 65 -1.72 -8.32 -4.89
N GLN A 66 -2.34 -9.11 -4.02
CA GLN A 66 -3.74 -9.43 -4.19
C GLN A 66 -4.49 -8.13 -3.94
N ILE A 67 -5.37 -7.74 -4.87
CA ILE A 67 -6.31 -6.65 -4.65
C ILE A 67 -7.26 -7.12 -3.54
N PHE A 68 -6.84 -6.95 -2.27
CA PHE A 68 -7.73 -7.14 -1.13
C PHE A 68 -8.71 -5.98 -1.16
N ALA A 69 -10.00 -6.28 -1.27
CA ALA A 69 -11.01 -5.26 -1.06
C ALA A 69 -10.72 -4.57 0.28
N PRO A 70 -10.88 -3.24 0.35
CA PRO A 70 -10.67 -2.51 1.60
C PRO A 70 -11.43 -3.20 2.75
N PRO A 71 -10.83 -3.35 3.94
CA PRO A 71 -11.38 -4.16 5.00
C PRO A 71 -12.78 -3.67 5.39
N GLU A 72 -13.69 -4.62 5.62
CA GLU A 72 -15.13 -4.35 5.75
C GLU A 72 -15.48 -3.41 6.91
N ASN A 73 -14.59 -3.26 7.89
CA ASN A 73 -14.73 -2.37 9.05
C ASN A 73 -14.26 -0.92 8.80
N LEU A 74 -14.16 -0.48 7.55
CA LEU A 74 -13.95 0.93 7.26
C LEU A 74 -15.17 1.75 7.67
N PRO A 75 -15.00 2.88 8.37
CA PRO A 75 -16.09 3.79 8.70
C PRO A 75 -16.53 4.55 7.43
N ILE A 76 -17.17 3.85 6.49
CA ILE A 76 -17.74 4.43 5.28
C ILE A 76 -19.21 4.72 5.59
N GLU A 77 -19.54 5.98 5.83
CA GLU A 77 -20.94 6.41 5.84
C GLU A 77 -21.54 6.14 4.45
N LYS A 78 -22.44 5.15 4.37
CA LYS A 78 -23.15 4.82 3.13
C LYS A 78 -24.13 5.95 2.84
N LEU A 79 -23.81 6.78 1.84
CA LEU A 79 -24.72 7.83 1.38
C LEU A 79 -26.08 7.23 0.96
N PRO A 80 -27.20 7.88 1.29
CA PRO A 80 -28.52 7.40 0.87
C PRO A 80 -28.57 7.39 -0.65
N VAL A 81 -28.83 6.22 -1.22
CA VAL A 81 -29.05 6.07 -2.67
C VAL A 81 -30.28 6.91 -3.01
N LEU A 82 -30.07 8.06 -3.64
CA LEU A 82 -31.14 8.92 -4.12
C LEU A 82 -31.99 8.09 -5.10
N ARG A 83 -33.16 7.64 -4.65
CA ARG A 83 -34.04 6.79 -5.46
C ARG A 83 -34.68 7.64 -6.55
N PHE A 84 -34.11 7.62 -7.75
CA PHE A 84 -34.68 8.25 -8.96
C PHE A 84 -36.05 7.68 -9.39
N GLY A 85 -36.60 6.71 -8.65
CA GLY A 85 -37.91 6.10 -8.95
C GLY A 85 -39.05 7.11 -9.02
N PHE A 86 -39.02 8.16 -8.19
CA PHE A 86 -40.04 9.22 -8.26
C PHE A 86 -39.97 10.05 -9.54
N VAL A 87 -38.77 10.29 -10.06
CA VAL A 87 -38.57 11.05 -11.32
C VAL A 87 -39.06 10.24 -12.51
N VAL A 88 -38.74 8.94 -12.54
CA VAL A 88 -39.19 8.03 -13.62
C VAL A 88 -40.72 7.90 -13.61
N ALA A 89 -41.34 7.75 -12.44
CA ALA A 89 -42.79 7.67 -12.32
C ALA A 89 -43.47 8.96 -12.82
N LEU A 90 -42.94 10.14 -12.49
CA LEU A 90 -43.47 11.42 -12.98
C LEU A 90 -43.38 11.54 -14.50
N VAL A 91 -42.26 11.14 -15.11
CA VAL A 91 -42.09 11.16 -16.57
C VAL A 91 -43.10 10.23 -17.24
N PHE A 92 -43.31 9.03 -16.71
CA PHE A 92 -44.31 8.09 -17.24
C PHE A 92 -45.75 8.62 -17.13
N VAL A 93 -46.10 9.25 -16.01
CA VAL A 93 -47.43 9.88 -15.84
C VAL A 93 -47.64 10.99 -16.87
N VAL A 94 -46.65 11.85 -17.10
CA VAL A 94 -46.72 12.92 -18.10
C VAL A 94 -46.83 12.37 -19.52
N LEU A 95 -46.07 11.32 -19.87
CA LEU A 95 -46.13 10.68 -21.19
C LEU A 95 -47.49 10.02 -21.45
N ILE A 96 -48.03 9.28 -20.47
CA ILE A 96 -49.33 8.62 -20.61
C ILE A 96 -50.45 9.65 -20.73
N ALA A 97 -50.42 10.71 -19.92
CA ALA A 97 -51.40 11.80 -19.99
C ALA A 97 -51.35 12.51 -21.35
N GLY A 98 -50.15 12.77 -21.88
CA GLY A 98 -49.97 13.38 -23.21
C GLY A 98 -50.49 12.52 -24.36
N ILE A 99 -50.25 11.21 -24.33
CA ILE A 99 -50.76 10.26 -25.35
C ILE A 99 -52.29 10.17 -25.30
N PHE A 100 -52.87 10.12 -24.09
CA PHE A 100 -54.31 10.03 -23.91
C PHE A 100 -55.02 11.28 -24.44
N TYR A 101 -54.50 12.46 -24.12
CA TYR A 101 -55.05 13.73 -24.60
C TYR A 101 -54.96 13.88 -26.13
N SER A 102 -53.89 13.37 -26.77
CA SER A 102 -53.71 13.46 -28.23
C SER A 102 -54.72 12.64 -29.04
N ARG A 103 -55.26 11.54 -28.46
CA ARG A 103 -56.25 10.70 -29.14
C ARG A 103 -57.64 11.31 -29.21
N GLU A 104 -58.01 12.16 -28.27
CA GLU A 104 -59.34 12.80 -28.25
C GLU A 104 -59.41 14.04 -29.15
N SER A 105 -58.28 14.67 -29.47
CA SER A 105 -58.23 15.83 -30.40
C SER A 105 -58.35 15.48 -31.90
N PHE A 106 -58.51 14.21 -32.26
CA PHE A 106 -58.58 13.73 -33.66
C PHE A 106 -59.85 12.91 -34.00
N ILE A 107 -60.90 13.00 -33.18
CA ILE A 107 -62.26 12.52 -33.50
C ILE A 107 -63.26 13.66 -33.43
#